data_AF-A0A975R505-F1
#
_entry.id   AF-A0A975R505-F1
#
_cell.length_a   1.000
_cell.length_b   1.000
_cell.length_c   1.000
_cell.angle_alpha   90.00
_cell.angle_beta   90.00
_cell.angle_gamma   90.00
#
_symmetry.space_group_name_H-M   'P 1'
#
loop_
_entity.id
_entity.type
_entity.pdbx_description
1 polymer ?
#
loop_
_entity_poly.entity_id
_entity_poly.type
_entity_poly.pdbx_seq_one_letter_code
_entity_poly.pdbx_strand_id
1 'polypeptide(L)'
;MKITILFAAGLSLSACSATPDADAEATDTAPSVEPAAVQAPQDRSGAYEVTAADGTKWRTTIGKDGTYSADYGDGKREDGTVADSAGQTCFDKDGDGEPRCWTLSEPDAAGAFSATDQRGERVSVVRSGD
;
A
#
# COMPACT_ATOMS: atom_id res chain seq x y z
N MET A 1 0.63 -31.59 61.91
CA MET A 1 0.40 -32.50 60.77
C MET A 1 0.38 -31.63 59.51
N LYS A 2 0.91 -31.99 58.32
CA LYS A 2 0.91 -33.24 57.53
C LYS A 2 -0.45 -33.63 56.92
N ILE A 3 -0.62 -33.18 55.66
CA ILE A 3 -1.20 -33.84 54.47
C ILE A 3 -2.71 -34.19 54.42
N THR A 4 -3.35 -33.80 53.31
CA THR A 4 -4.34 -34.62 52.57
C THR A 4 -4.53 -34.10 51.14
N ILE A 5 -4.87 -34.98 50.21
CA ILE A 5 -5.19 -34.78 48.78
C ILE A 5 -6.29 -35.83 48.43
N LEU A 6 -6.88 -35.79 47.22
CA LEU A 6 -7.86 -36.74 46.63
C LEU A 6 -9.30 -36.61 47.17
N PHE A 7 -10.37 -36.90 46.42
CA PHE A 7 -10.51 -37.33 45.00
C PHE A 7 -10.89 -36.10 44.10
N ALA A 8 -11.43 -36.12 42.87
CA ALA A 8 -12.07 -37.11 41.98
C ALA A 8 -11.80 -36.70 40.50
N ALA A 9 -11.55 -37.59 39.52
CA ALA A 9 -12.35 -38.66 38.88
C ALA A 9 -13.25 -38.17 37.72
N GLY A 10 -12.99 -38.67 36.51
CA GLY A 10 -13.77 -38.43 35.29
C GLY A 10 -13.94 -39.71 34.48
N LEU A 11 -14.83 -39.68 33.47
CA LEU A 11 -15.12 -40.80 32.56
C LEU A 11 -15.25 -40.28 31.12
N SER A 12 -14.96 -41.15 30.16
CA SER A 12 -14.91 -40.86 28.73
C SER A 12 -15.57 -42.00 27.94
N LEU A 13 -16.20 -41.74 26.78
CA LEU A 13 -16.06 -42.47 25.50
C LEU A 13 -17.19 -42.17 24.47
N SER A 14 -16.80 -42.20 23.19
CA SER A 14 -17.50 -42.81 22.03
C SER A 14 -18.88 -42.34 21.52
N ALA A 15 -18.82 -41.66 20.35
CA ALA A 15 -19.14 -42.24 19.02
C ALA A 15 -20.46 -41.90 18.27
N CYS A 16 -20.27 -41.60 16.97
CA CYS A 16 -21.19 -41.75 15.82
C CYS A 16 -22.44 -40.85 15.71
N SER A 17 -22.96 -40.50 14.52
CA SER A 17 -22.38 -40.41 13.14
C SER A 17 -23.40 -39.75 12.17
N ALA A 18 -22.92 -39.37 10.97
CA ALA A 18 -23.68 -39.10 9.72
C ALA A 18 -24.42 -37.74 9.53
N THR A 19 -23.70 -36.82 8.85
CA THR A 19 -24.12 -35.90 7.77
C THR A 19 -25.25 -36.49 6.87
N PRO A 20 -26.25 -35.73 6.35
CA PRO A 20 -26.18 -34.36 5.79
C PRO A 20 -27.12 -33.34 6.51
N ASP A 21 -27.53 -32.16 6.01
CA ASP A 21 -27.53 -31.54 4.65
C ASP A 21 -27.47 -29.99 4.67
N ALA A 22 -27.70 -29.32 3.52
CA ALA A 22 -27.46 -27.90 3.25
C ALA A 22 -28.52 -26.87 3.71
N ASP A 23 -28.06 -25.75 4.27
CA ASP A 23 -28.32 -24.35 3.82
C ASP A 23 -27.19 -23.48 4.43
N ALA A 24 -26.22 -22.91 3.71
CA ALA A 24 -26.24 -21.93 2.61
C ALA A 24 -26.18 -20.43 3.00
N GLU A 25 -25.72 -20.08 4.21
CA GLU A 25 -25.12 -18.76 4.46
C GLU A 25 -23.59 -18.81 4.38
N ALA A 26 -23.06 -18.56 3.19
CA ALA A 26 -21.66 -18.23 3.02
C ALA A 26 -21.41 -16.81 3.56
N THR A 27 -20.68 -16.69 4.67
CA THR A 27 -20.18 -15.40 5.13
C THR A 27 -19.22 -14.85 4.07
N ASP A 28 -19.72 -13.94 3.23
CA ASP A 28 -18.92 -13.18 2.27
C ASP A 28 -18.01 -12.22 3.04
N THR A 29 -16.91 -12.78 3.54
CA THR A 29 -15.73 -12.03 3.94
C THR A 29 -15.07 -11.55 2.66
N ALA A 30 -15.67 -10.53 2.04
CA ALA A 30 -15.09 -9.83 0.91
C ALA A 30 -13.66 -9.45 1.32
N PRO A 31 -12.63 -9.96 0.63
CA PRO A 31 -11.26 -9.68 1.03
C PRO A 31 -11.05 -8.18 0.92
N SER A 32 -10.60 -7.56 2.01
CA SER A 32 -10.02 -6.22 1.94
C SER A 32 -8.73 -6.34 1.13
N VAL A 33 -8.85 -6.18 -0.19
CA VAL A 33 -7.73 -6.28 -1.12
C VAL A 33 -6.88 -5.02 -0.97
N GLU A 34 -6.12 -4.94 0.13
CA GLU A 34 -5.03 -3.99 0.25
C GLU A 34 -4.07 -4.25 -0.93
N PRO A 35 -3.85 -3.27 -1.81
CA PRO A 35 -3.09 -3.50 -3.03
C PRO A 35 -1.66 -3.88 -2.68
N ALA A 36 -1.18 -4.97 -3.27
CA ALA A 36 0.15 -5.49 -2.98
C ALA A 36 1.22 -4.43 -3.28
N ALA A 37 2.12 -4.22 -2.31
CA ALA A 37 3.26 -3.33 -2.47
C ALA A 37 4.24 -3.89 -3.50
N VAL A 38 4.54 -3.11 -4.54
CA VAL A 38 5.57 -3.45 -5.54
C VAL A 38 6.85 -2.68 -5.31
N GLN A 39 7.96 -3.22 -5.80
CA GLN A 39 9.22 -2.49 -5.90
C GLN A 39 9.09 -1.36 -6.94
N ALA A 40 9.79 -0.26 -6.69
CA ALA A 40 9.88 0.86 -7.61
C ALA A 40 10.36 0.45 -9.02
N PRO A 41 9.80 1.03 -10.10
CA PRO A 41 10.17 0.68 -11.47
C PRO A 41 11.60 1.12 -11.83
N GLN A 42 12.32 0.24 -12.54
CA GLN A 42 13.74 0.42 -12.88
C GLN A 42 14.03 1.61 -13.82
N ASP A 43 13.06 2.02 -14.65
CA ASP A 43 13.05 3.32 -15.31
C ASP A 43 11.75 4.04 -14.91
N ARG A 44 11.90 5.05 -14.04
CA ARG A 44 10.81 5.94 -13.59
C ARG A 44 10.82 7.30 -14.32
N SER A 45 11.61 7.46 -15.38
CA SER A 45 11.67 8.73 -16.10
C SER A 45 10.42 8.95 -16.95
N GLY A 46 9.97 10.21 -17.04
CA GLY A 46 8.75 10.61 -17.75
C GLY A 46 7.89 11.59 -16.95
N ALA A 47 6.72 11.94 -17.50
CA ALA A 47 5.74 12.79 -16.85
C ALA A 47 4.57 11.98 -16.27
N TYR A 48 4.07 12.41 -15.12
CA TYR A 48 3.01 11.77 -14.35
C TYR A 48 2.01 12.82 -13.87
N GLU A 49 0.72 12.52 -13.96
CA GLU A 49 -0.32 13.27 -13.25
C GLU A 49 -0.61 12.56 -11.94
N VAL A 50 -0.57 13.33 -10.85
CA VAL A 50 -0.84 12.85 -9.49
C VAL A 50 -2.12 13.51 -8.99
N THR A 51 -2.99 12.72 -8.38
CA THR A 51 -4.26 13.17 -7.78
C THR A 51 -4.33 12.71 -6.33
N ALA A 52 -4.41 13.64 -5.39
CA ALA A 52 -4.61 13.36 -3.97
C ALA A 52 -6.08 13.02 -3.65
N ALA A 53 -6.33 12.48 -2.45
CA ALA A 53 -7.65 12.02 -2.00
C ALA A 53 -8.71 13.14 -1.87
N ASP A 54 -8.30 14.40 -1.82
CA ASP A 54 -9.17 15.59 -1.85
C ASP A 54 -9.54 16.03 -3.29
N GLY A 55 -8.94 15.41 -4.31
CA GLY A 55 -9.05 15.79 -5.71
C GLY A 55 -8.03 16.82 -6.19
N THR A 56 -7.11 17.29 -5.33
CA THR A 56 -6.01 18.18 -5.73
C THR A 56 -5.07 17.48 -6.70
N LYS A 57 -4.65 18.17 -7.76
CA LYS A 57 -3.79 17.63 -8.83
C LYS A 57 -2.50 18.43 -9.01
N TRP A 58 -1.44 17.71 -9.36
CA TRP A 58 -0.17 18.25 -9.81
C TRP A 58 0.47 17.33 -10.85
N ARG A 59 1.46 17.85 -11.56
CA ARG A 59 2.23 17.11 -12.57
C ARG A 59 3.65 16.91 -12.07
N THR A 60 4.07 15.66 -11.90
CA THR A 60 5.46 15.32 -11.56
C THR A 60 6.19 14.83 -12.81
N THR A 61 7.31 15.46 -13.14
CA THR A 61 8.22 15.03 -14.22
C THR A 61 9.52 14.53 -13.59
N ILE A 62 10.01 13.38 -14.04
CA ILE A 62 11.21 12.72 -13.51
C ILE A 62 12.23 12.52 -14.64
N GLY A 63 13.47 12.96 -14.39
CA GLY A 63 14.60 12.82 -15.31
C GLY A 63 15.26 11.43 -15.24
N LYS A 64 16.03 11.07 -16.28
CA LYS A 64 16.84 9.83 -16.32
C LYS A 64 18.09 9.88 -15.44
N ASP A 65 18.42 11.06 -14.95
CA ASP A 65 19.44 11.35 -13.94
C ASP A 65 18.91 11.21 -12.50
N GLY A 66 17.61 10.98 -12.31
CA GLY A 66 16.98 10.94 -10.99
C GLY A 66 16.60 12.31 -10.42
N THR A 67 16.65 13.38 -11.21
CA THR A 67 16.00 14.66 -10.84
C THR A 67 14.47 14.55 -10.93
N TYR A 68 13.75 15.37 -10.17
CA TYR A 68 12.32 15.57 -10.38
C TYR A 68 11.92 17.04 -10.29
N SER A 69 10.76 17.33 -10.87
CA SER A 69 10.01 18.57 -10.67
C SER A 69 8.53 18.26 -10.50
N ALA A 70 7.85 18.95 -9.60
CA ALA A 70 6.40 18.91 -9.42
C ALA A 70 5.79 20.30 -9.66
N ASP A 71 4.93 20.40 -10.68
CA ASP A 71 4.19 21.61 -11.04
C ASP A 71 2.75 21.53 -10.50
N TYR A 72 2.40 22.44 -9.59
CA TYR A 72 1.12 22.49 -8.88
C TYR A 72 0.12 23.44 -9.55
N GLY A 73 -1.18 23.15 -9.40
CA GLY A 73 -2.25 23.93 -10.04
C GLY A 73 -2.37 25.40 -9.61
N ASP A 74 -1.72 25.81 -8.52
CA ASP A 74 -1.62 27.20 -8.07
C ASP A 74 -0.37 27.94 -8.58
N GLY A 75 0.39 27.32 -9.48
CA GLY A 75 1.59 27.90 -10.10
C GLY A 75 2.86 27.79 -9.24
N LYS A 76 2.81 27.05 -8.13
CA LYS A 76 4.03 26.63 -7.42
C LYS A 76 4.75 25.54 -8.20
N ARG A 77 6.08 25.52 -8.06
CA ARG A 77 6.95 24.42 -8.47
C ARG A 77 7.73 23.94 -7.25
N GLU A 78 7.92 22.63 -7.16
CA GLU A 78 8.89 21.97 -6.31
C GLU A 78 9.91 21.24 -7.20
N ASP A 79 11.19 21.26 -6.84
CA ASP A 79 12.26 20.59 -7.58
C ASP A 79 13.15 19.81 -6.57
N GLY A 80 13.84 18.78 -7.04
CA GLY A 80 14.74 17.98 -6.19
C GLY A 80 15.21 16.69 -6.86
N THR A 81 15.50 15.67 -6.04
CA THR A 81 15.94 14.35 -6.50
C THR A 81 15.00 13.23 -6.04
N VAL A 82 15.00 12.12 -6.77
CA VAL A 82 14.22 10.93 -6.44
C VAL A 82 15.10 9.68 -6.51
N ALA A 83 15.09 8.89 -5.44
CA ALA A 83 15.92 7.71 -5.23
C ALA A 83 15.08 6.54 -4.69
N ASP A 84 15.58 5.31 -4.82
CA ASP A 84 14.91 4.13 -4.27
C ASP A 84 15.58 3.71 -2.97
N SER A 85 14.78 3.53 -1.91
CA SER A 85 15.26 3.13 -0.59
C SER A 85 14.32 2.11 0.02
N ALA A 86 14.86 0.99 0.52
CA ALA A 86 14.10 -0.12 1.10
C ALA A 86 12.94 -0.68 0.22
N GLY A 87 12.98 -0.45 -1.10
CA GLY A 87 11.92 -0.83 -2.05
C GLY A 87 10.88 0.26 -2.32
N GLN A 88 10.91 1.37 -1.58
CA GLN A 88 10.07 2.56 -1.77
C GLN A 88 10.74 3.57 -2.70
N THR A 89 9.94 4.40 -3.38
CA THR A 89 10.42 5.57 -4.12
C THR A 89 10.41 6.80 -3.22
N CYS A 90 11.57 7.38 -2.93
CA CYS A 90 11.75 8.50 -2.03
C CYS A 90 12.10 9.78 -2.79
N PHE A 91 11.33 10.84 -2.54
CA PHE A 91 11.54 12.18 -3.11
C PHE A 91 12.21 13.07 -2.07
N ASP A 92 13.39 13.60 -2.40
CA ASP A 92 14.16 14.54 -1.59
C ASP A 92 14.11 15.94 -2.23
N LYS A 93 13.57 16.90 -1.49
CA LYS A 93 13.21 18.24 -1.97
C LYS A 93 14.36 19.21 -1.75
N ASP A 94 14.80 19.91 -2.81
CA ASP A 94 15.86 20.92 -2.71
C ASP A 94 15.60 21.97 -1.61
N GLY A 95 16.64 22.28 -0.84
CA GLY A 95 16.60 23.23 0.27
C GLY A 95 15.91 22.67 1.53
N ASP A 96 16.60 21.75 2.21
CA ASP A 96 16.25 21.09 3.49
C ASP A 96 14.86 20.43 3.60
N GLY A 97 14.87 19.14 3.95
CA GLY A 97 13.69 18.33 4.22
C GLY A 97 14.08 16.89 4.61
N GLU A 98 13.15 16.14 5.19
CA GLU A 98 13.25 14.68 5.22
C GLU A 98 12.67 14.13 3.91
N PRO A 99 13.31 13.16 3.23
CA PRO A 99 12.80 12.61 1.98
C PRO A 99 11.48 11.87 2.21
N ARG A 100 10.47 12.15 1.39
CA ARG A 100 9.16 11.49 1.46
C ARG A 100 9.17 10.18 0.68
N CYS A 101 9.10 9.06 1.38
CA CYS A 101 9.16 7.72 0.81
C CYS A 101 7.76 7.14 0.58
N TRP A 102 7.54 6.64 -0.65
CA TRP A 102 6.26 6.13 -1.13
C TRP A 102 6.35 4.65 -1.48
N THR A 103 5.40 3.88 -0.95
CA THR A 103 5.14 2.50 -1.36
C THR A 103 4.15 2.51 -2.52
N LEU A 104 4.48 1.84 -3.62
CA LEU A 104 3.67 1.81 -4.84
C LEU A 104 2.80 0.53 -4.88
N SER A 105 1.62 0.62 -5.49
CA SER A 105 0.83 -0.57 -5.87
C SER A 105 1.22 -1.09 -7.26
N GLU A 106 0.78 -2.30 -7.58
CA GLU A 106 0.60 -2.69 -8.99
C GLU A 106 -0.27 -1.65 -9.73
N PRO A 107 0.04 -1.35 -11.01
CA PRO A 107 -0.83 -0.54 -11.86
C PRO A 107 -2.05 -1.34 -12.34
N ASP A 108 -3.17 -0.65 -12.53
CA ASP A 108 -4.41 -1.22 -13.04
C ASP A 108 -4.40 -1.42 -14.57
N ALA A 109 -5.53 -1.88 -15.12
CA ALA A 109 -5.71 -2.11 -16.55
C ALA A 109 -5.67 -0.82 -17.42
N ALA A 110 -5.69 0.37 -16.81
CA ALA A 110 -5.49 1.66 -17.48
C ALA A 110 -4.07 2.22 -17.27
N GLY A 111 -3.21 1.53 -16.51
CA GLY A 111 -1.86 1.98 -16.17
C GLY A 111 -1.79 2.95 -14.98
N ALA A 112 -2.88 3.12 -14.24
CA ALA A 112 -2.93 3.94 -13.03
C ALA A 112 -2.52 3.13 -11.80
N PHE A 113 -1.69 3.68 -10.93
CA PHE A 113 -1.28 3.06 -9.67
C PHE A 113 -1.57 3.97 -8.47
N SER A 114 -1.54 3.41 -7.27
CA SER A 114 -1.55 4.18 -6.03
C SER A 114 -0.13 4.29 -5.46
N ALA A 115 0.21 5.45 -4.91
CA ALA A 115 1.37 5.62 -4.05
C ALA A 115 0.87 5.96 -2.63
N THR A 116 1.42 5.31 -1.61
CA THR A 116 1.09 5.55 -0.19
C THR A 116 2.35 5.89 0.61
N ASP A 117 2.35 6.99 1.36
CA ASP A 117 3.49 7.44 2.17
C ASP A 117 3.54 6.79 3.57
N GLN A 118 4.63 7.05 4.30
CA GLN A 118 4.85 6.61 5.69
C GLN A 118 3.86 7.17 6.74
N ARG A 119 2.96 8.09 6.37
CA ARG A 119 1.89 8.66 7.21
C ARG A 119 0.50 8.14 6.82
N GLY A 120 0.40 7.36 5.73
CA GLY A 120 -0.86 6.89 5.17
C GLY A 120 -1.51 7.87 4.16
N GLU A 121 -0.82 8.94 3.76
CA GLU A 121 -1.25 9.78 2.64
C GLU A 121 -1.22 8.93 1.36
N ARG A 122 -2.36 8.82 0.67
CA ARG A 122 -2.49 8.06 -0.57
C ARG A 122 -2.86 8.96 -1.73
N VAL A 123 -2.11 8.82 -2.82
CA VAL A 123 -2.34 9.51 -4.09
C VAL A 123 -2.51 8.49 -5.21
N SER A 124 -3.35 8.82 -6.20
CA SER A 124 -3.42 8.10 -7.47
C SER A 124 -2.44 8.73 -8.45
N VAL A 125 -1.71 7.92 -9.19
CA VAL A 125 -0.69 8.33 -10.16
C VAL A 125 -0.98 7.69 -11.51
N VAL A 126 -1.03 8.52 -12.55
CA VAL A 126 -1.17 8.09 -13.94
C VAL A 126 0.01 8.63 -14.73
N ARG A 127 0.69 7.79 -15.53
CA ARG A 127 1.72 8.28 -16.44
C ARG A 127 1.03 9.12 -17.53
N SER A 128 1.48 10.36 -17.72
CA SER A 128 1.05 11.15 -18.89
C SER A 128 1.54 10.46 -20.16
N GLY A 129 0.67 10.38 -21.17
CA GLY A 129 1.09 10.08 -22.52
C GLY A 129 2.07 11.13 -23.04
N ASP A 130 2.94 10.68 -23.95
CA ASP A 130 3.84 11.50 -24.77
C ASP A 130 3.16 11.81 -26.11
#